data_AF-A0A0S1Y0J2-F1
#
_entry.id   AF-A0A0S1Y0J2-F1
#
_cell.length_a   1.000
_cell.length_b   1.000
_cell.length_c   1.000
_cell.angle_alpha   90.00
_cell.angle_beta   90.00
_cell.angle_gamma   90.00
#
_symmetry.space_group_name_H-M   'P 1'
#
loop_
_entity.id
_entity.type
_entity.pdbx_description
1 polymer ?
#
loop_
_entity_poly.entity_id
_entity_poly.type
_entity_poly.pdbx_seq_one_letter_code
_entity_poly.pdbx_strand_id
1 'polypeptide(L)'
;MAEESIKEISLRSDTRTSIAERARTAGASGSEVDIVTVVCEKVLYRHFHEQGLILAAFLEKQLTHVTISDQIVEEELRGAASDVNDVSKAAYGIALKVLQGIFYTPTEVENEFLHRLSKTTLLLFTLKHNPRLIEYFNKMSGRFRLLIGADIIVKALAETFLPEEHKHVTNLLKVARACGATLIASEPVVEEVFTHMHATQLEFRNYYASQEPYITAALASQSDRILIRTYFYAKLLINKVKGWRGFIEMFVDFDQLAAASGRGQAQLQAYLCKVYGFEYMPREDLARGVDGESVRDLAAKLQYDDKKEVLAQNDALMCMAVYAQRALGREAMLYDGFGLRTWWLTKETALLQHTGAVVAAHGNVPFIMRPEFLLNFLSISPQTADVDPVVRDLLPNHVGLQIGQHLSATHMHKILGHVSEWSDLPDSRREVKITDAVDKLKWDRLKRYEANLDLKGEDEADAVVSALRNINGL
;
A
#
# COMPACT_ATOMS: atom_id res chain seq x y z
N MET A 1 0.83 14.23 -7.42
CA MET A 1 1.67 13.14 -6.89
C MET A 1 3.14 13.50 -6.82
N ALA A 2 3.83 13.83 -7.92
CA ALA A 2 5.23 14.29 -7.83
C ALA A 2 5.35 15.53 -6.93
N GLU A 3 4.57 16.60 -7.17
CA GLU A 3 4.66 17.86 -6.40
C GLU A 3 4.25 17.75 -4.92
N GLU A 4 3.35 16.83 -4.56
CA GLU A 4 2.89 16.66 -3.16
C GLU A 4 3.73 15.63 -2.39
N SER A 5 4.17 14.54 -3.02
CA SER A 5 5.24 13.71 -2.45
C SER A 5 6.54 14.50 -2.32
N ILE A 6 6.79 15.48 -3.21
CA ILE A 6 7.88 16.46 -3.07
C ILE A 6 7.63 17.38 -1.88
N LYS A 7 6.41 17.93 -1.69
CA LYS A 7 6.05 18.71 -0.49
C LYS A 7 6.13 17.89 0.82
N GLU A 8 5.95 16.58 0.77
CA GLU A 8 5.99 15.69 1.94
C GLU A 8 7.42 15.26 2.30
N ILE A 9 8.22 14.90 1.28
CA ILE A 9 9.68 14.79 1.42
C ILE A 9 10.22 16.13 1.92
N SER A 10 9.67 17.26 1.44
CA SER A 10 9.96 18.60 1.93
C SER A 10 9.60 18.70 3.41
N LEU A 11 8.36 18.48 3.86
CA LEU A 11 7.99 18.71 5.27
C LEU A 11 8.85 17.91 6.27
N ARG A 12 9.14 16.64 6.00
CA ARG A 12 10.05 15.86 6.85
C ARG A 12 11.49 16.36 6.76
N SER A 13 11.97 16.70 5.56
CA SER A 13 13.28 17.30 5.35
C SER A 13 13.41 18.67 6.02
N ASP A 14 12.36 19.48 5.99
CA ASP A 14 12.24 20.82 6.54
C ASP A 14 12.18 20.73 8.07
N THR A 15 11.44 19.77 8.61
CA THR A 15 11.44 19.48 10.05
C THR A 15 12.81 19.00 10.50
N ARG A 16 13.47 18.09 9.77
CA ARG A 16 14.86 17.67 10.06
C ARG A 16 15.82 18.85 10.01
N THR A 17 15.64 19.75 9.03
CA THR A 17 16.45 20.96 8.91
C THR A 17 16.23 21.89 10.10
N SER A 18 14.98 22.05 10.55
CA SER A 18 14.63 22.84 11.74
C SER A 18 15.22 22.25 13.03
N ILE A 19 15.15 20.93 13.20
CA ILE A 19 15.78 20.21 14.33
C ILE A 19 17.30 20.38 14.29
N ALA A 20 17.92 20.23 13.12
CA ALA A 20 19.36 20.41 12.96
C ALA A 20 19.79 21.85 13.24
N GLU A 21 18.99 22.85 12.87
CA GLU A 21 19.23 24.26 13.20
C GLU A 21 19.15 24.50 14.71
N ARG A 22 18.10 24.01 15.38
CA ARG A 22 17.99 24.06 16.85
C ARG A 22 19.16 23.38 17.54
N ALA A 23 19.63 22.24 17.02
CA ALA A 23 20.80 21.54 17.55
C ALA A 23 22.08 22.40 17.44
N ARG A 24 22.30 23.06 16.30
CA ARG A 24 23.44 23.99 16.11
C ARG A 24 23.35 25.18 17.07
N THR A 25 22.18 25.80 17.20
CA THR A 25 21.96 26.91 18.14
C THR A 25 22.16 26.49 19.60
N ALA A 26 21.86 25.23 19.92
CA ALA A 26 22.07 24.64 21.23
C ALA A 26 23.52 24.17 21.48
N GLY A 27 24.40 24.27 20.49
CA GLY A 27 25.85 24.05 20.63
C GLY A 27 26.39 22.75 20.00
N ALA A 28 25.58 21.97 19.28
CA ALA A 28 26.05 20.78 18.57
C ALA A 28 26.91 21.16 17.35
N SER A 29 27.96 20.39 17.06
CA SER A 29 28.84 20.62 15.93
C SER A 29 29.24 19.34 15.20
N GLY A 30 29.53 19.45 13.90
CA GLY A 30 29.92 18.31 13.07
C GLY A 30 28.91 17.18 13.09
N SER A 31 29.37 15.94 13.29
CA SER A 31 28.53 14.73 13.34
C SER A 31 27.55 14.70 14.51
N GLU A 32 27.71 15.54 15.53
CA GLU A 32 26.81 15.62 16.68
C GLU A 32 25.44 16.18 16.29
N VAL A 33 25.38 17.06 15.28
CA VAL A 33 24.11 17.62 14.77
C VAL A 33 23.24 16.51 14.18
N ASP A 34 23.85 15.61 13.39
CA ASP A 34 23.13 14.50 12.75
C ASP A 34 22.62 13.50 13.79
N ILE A 35 23.45 13.17 14.79
CA ILE A 35 23.08 12.28 15.90
C ILE A 35 21.90 12.87 16.69
N VAL A 36 21.98 14.14 17.09
CA VAL A 36 20.88 14.84 17.80
C VAL A 36 19.62 14.85 16.96
N THR A 37 19.73 15.11 15.66
CA THR A 37 18.58 15.18 14.75
C THR A 37 17.85 13.85 14.65
N VAL A 38 18.60 12.76 14.46
CA VAL A 38 18.05 11.40 14.38
C VAL A 38 17.43 10.98 15.72
N VAL A 39 18.09 11.28 16.84
CA VAL A 39 17.57 10.94 18.18
C VAL A 39 16.29 11.73 18.47
N CYS A 40 16.25 13.03 18.23
CA CYS A 40 15.06 13.85 18.44
C CYS A 40 13.89 13.37 17.57
N GLU A 41 14.13 13.07 16.29
CA GLU A 41 13.09 12.53 15.40
C GLU A 41 12.53 11.20 15.95
N LYS A 42 13.39 10.27 16.39
CA LYS A 42 12.95 9.02 17.02
C LYS A 42 12.11 9.24 18.27
N VAL A 43 12.49 10.21 19.11
CA VAL A 43 11.73 10.57 20.31
C VAL A 43 10.34 11.08 19.96
N LEU A 44 10.22 11.96 18.95
CA LEU A 44 8.90 12.45 18.53
C LEU A 44 7.96 11.30 18.12
N TYR A 45 8.45 10.33 17.33
CA TYR A 45 7.64 9.16 16.95
C TYR A 45 7.26 8.29 18.14
N ARG A 46 8.21 8.03 19.05
CA ARG A 46 7.94 7.26 20.28
C ARG A 46 6.92 7.98 21.17
N HIS A 47 7.04 9.30 21.30
CA HIS A 47 6.14 10.12 22.07
C HIS A 47 4.69 9.96 21.66
N PHE A 48 4.40 10.20 20.39
CA PHE A 48 3.03 10.06 19.91
C PHE A 48 2.54 8.62 19.94
N HIS A 49 3.43 7.63 19.78
CA HIS A 49 3.09 6.22 19.93
C HIS A 49 2.62 5.88 21.35
N GLU A 50 3.37 6.29 22.37
CA GLU A 50 3.01 6.09 23.78
C GLU A 50 1.72 6.85 24.14
N GLN A 51 1.57 8.10 23.68
CA GLN A 51 0.32 8.84 23.86
C GLN A 51 -0.88 8.14 23.18
N GLY A 52 -0.65 7.52 22.03
CA GLY A 52 -1.64 6.69 21.35
C GLY A 52 -2.05 5.45 22.15
N LEU A 53 -1.11 4.77 22.79
CA LEU A 53 -1.36 3.63 23.69
C LEU A 53 -2.17 4.05 24.92
N ILE A 54 -1.81 5.18 25.54
CA ILE A 54 -2.54 5.74 26.69
C ILE A 54 -3.99 6.02 26.31
N LEU A 55 -4.21 6.65 25.16
CA LEU A 55 -5.54 6.93 24.66
C LEU A 55 -6.33 5.67 24.31
N ALA A 56 -5.68 4.67 23.70
CA ALA A 56 -6.31 3.38 23.46
C ALA A 56 -6.78 2.74 24.78
N ALA A 57 -5.92 2.70 25.79
CA ALA A 57 -6.28 2.21 27.12
C ALA A 57 -7.41 3.05 27.77
N PHE A 58 -7.44 4.36 27.53
CA PHE A 58 -8.56 5.23 27.92
C PHE A 58 -9.87 4.83 27.26
N LEU A 59 -9.88 4.63 25.94
CA LEU A 59 -11.06 4.22 25.17
C LEU A 59 -11.57 2.83 25.58
N GLU A 60 -10.67 1.92 25.93
CA GLU A 60 -10.98 0.57 26.43
C GLU A 60 -11.39 0.54 27.91
N LYS A 61 -11.40 1.69 28.61
CA LYS A 61 -11.65 1.83 30.06
C LYS A 61 -10.65 1.02 30.92
N GLN A 62 -9.45 0.76 30.41
CA GLN A 62 -8.37 0.01 31.07
C GLN A 62 -7.26 0.89 31.66
N LEU A 63 -7.57 2.14 32.01
CA LEU A 63 -6.62 3.12 32.56
C LEU A 63 -5.91 2.67 33.84
N THR A 64 -6.44 1.66 34.54
CA THR A 64 -5.89 1.15 35.80
C THR A 64 -4.48 0.56 35.67
N HIS A 65 -3.98 0.34 34.45
CA HIS A 65 -2.64 -0.20 34.17
C HIS A 65 -1.66 0.81 33.54
N VAL A 66 -2.09 2.05 33.31
CA VAL A 66 -1.26 3.05 32.64
C VAL A 66 -0.63 3.98 33.68
N THR A 67 0.70 3.93 33.79
CA THR A 67 1.45 4.87 34.63
C THR A 67 1.77 6.10 33.79
N ILE A 68 1.05 7.20 34.02
CA ILE A 68 1.37 8.48 33.37
C ILE A 68 2.60 9.03 34.09
N SER A 69 3.77 8.96 33.45
CA SER A 69 5.01 9.53 33.99
C SER A 69 5.07 11.03 33.70
N ASP A 70 5.48 11.83 34.68
CA ASP A 70 5.73 13.27 34.49
C ASP A 70 7.03 13.53 33.67
N GLN A 71 7.82 12.49 33.38
CA GLN A 71 9.12 12.55 32.68
C GLN A 71 9.14 11.76 31.36
N ILE A 72 7.98 11.57 30.71
CA ILE A 72 7.82 10.80 29.47
C ILE A 72 8.88 11.13 28.41
N VAL A 73 9.15 12.42 28.16
CA VAL A 73 10.14 12.85 27.15
C VAL A 73 11.57 12.41 27.50
N GLU A 74 11.93 12.37 28.79
CA GLU A 74 13.26 11.93 29.23
C GLU A 74 13.41 10.40 29.18
N GLU A 75 12.35 9.66 29.47
CA GLU A 75 12.30 8.20 29.33
C GLU A 75 12.39 7.78 27.86
N GLU A 76 11.65 8.46 26.98
CA GLU A 76 11.69 8.25 25.54
C GLU A 76 13.04 8.61 24.95
N LEU A 77 13.64 9.72 25.39
CA LEU A 77 14.98 10.13 25.00
C LEU A 77 16.04 9.09 25.41
N ARG A 78 15.93 8.55 26.63
CA ARG A 78 16.82 7.47 27.09
C ARG A 78 16.70 6.24 26.21
N GLY A 79 15.49 5.83 25.86
CA GLY A 79 15.26 4.69 24.97
C GLY A 79 15.66 4.94 23.51
N ALA A 80 15.50 6.16 23.00
CA ALA A 80 15.93 6.50 21.64
C ALA A 80 17.46 6.59 21.54
N ALA A 81 18.11 7.08 22.60
CA ALA A 81 19.56 7.15 22.69
C ALA A 81 20.22 5.77 22.82
N SER A 82 19.57 4.77 23.42
CA SER A 82 20.09 3.39 23.47
C SER A 82 20.10 2.68 22.12
N ASP A 83 19.24 3.09 21.18
CA ASP A 83 19.16 2.55 19.82
C ASP A 83 20.20 3.15 18.86
N VAL A 84 20.92 4.18 19.30
CA VAL A 84 21.92 4.89 18.51
C VAL A 84 23.27 4.71 19.20
N ASN A 85 24.18 3.98 18.56
CA ASN A 85 25.55 3.84 19.08
C ASN A 85 26.21 5.23 19.14
N ASP A 86 26.97 5.51 20.20
CA ASP A 86 27.78 6.73 20.39
C ASP A 86 27.05 8.05 20.66
N VAL A 87 25.90 8.05 21.36
CA VAL A 87 25.30 9.29 21.88
C VAL A 87 26.12 9.82 23.07
N SER A 88 26.85 10.93 22.85
CA SER A 88 27.63 11.60 23.90
C SER A 88 26.72 12.22 24.98
N LYS A 89 27.24 12.43 26.20
CA LYS A 89 26.50 13.15 27.25
C LYS A 89 26.12 14.58 26.83
N ALA A 90 26.96 15.22 26.01
CA ALA A 90 26.69 16.55 25.46
C ALA A 90 25.54 16.49 24.44
N ALA A 91 25.59 15.55 23.50
CA ALA A 91 24.53 15.29 22.52
C ALA A 91 23.19 14.99 23.18
N TYR A 92 23.19 14.19 24.26
CA TYR A 92 21.98 13.90 25.04
C TYR A 92 21.36 15.17 25.65
N GLY A 93 22.19 16.02 26.29
CA GLY A 93 21.72 17.27 26.88
C GLY A 93 21.19 18.26 25.83
N ILE A 94 21.84 18.30 24.66
CA ILE A 94 21.39 19.12 23.53
C ILE A 94 20.07 18.58 22.97
N ALA A 95 19.94 17.28 22.78
CA ALA A 95 18.71 16.64 22.29
C ALA A 95 17.53 16.93 23.21
N LEU A 96 17.72 16.88 24.53
CA LEU A 96 16.68 17.23 25.50
C LEU A 96 16.24 18.69 25.34
N LYS A 97 17.19 19.63 25.22
CA LYS A 97 16.89 21.06 25.02
C LYS A 97 16.16 21.33 23.71
N VAL A 98 16.54 20.63 22.64
CA VAL A 98 15.88 20.71 21.33
C VAL A 98 14.45 20.18 21.41
N LEU A 99 14.24 19.02 22.03
CA LEU A 99 12.90 18.43 22.22
C LEU A 99 11.98 19.33 23.04
N GLN A 100 12.48 19.89 24.15
CA GLN A 100 11.74 20.89 24.93
C GLN A 100 11.36 22.09 24.06
N GLY A 101 12.29 22.60 23.24
CA GLY A 101 12.00 23.68 22.31
C GLY A 101 10.91 23.32 21.29
N ILE A 102 10.89 22.09 20.79
CA ILE A 102 9.88 21.62 19.84
C ILE A 102 8.50 21.48 20.51
N PHE A 103 8.42 20.93 21.72
CA PHE A 103 7.13 20.72 22.40
C PHE A 103 6.54 22.01 23.00
N TYR A 104 7.37 22.92 23.51
CA TYR A 104 6.88 24.13 24.18
C TYR A 104 6.79 25.34 23.24
N THR A 105 7.70 25.46 22.27
CA THR A 105 7.78 26.61 21.35
C THR A 105 8.08 26.17 19.92
N PRO A 106 7.20 25.35 19.29
CA PRO A 106 7.43 24.86 17.93
C PRO A 106 7.45 25.99 16.90
N THR A 107 8.25 25.83 15.86
CA THR A 107 8.13 26.64 14.64
C THR A 107 6.86 26.24 13.87
N GLU A 108 6.45 27.02 12.86
CA GLU A 108 5.27 26.67 12.04
C GLU A 108 5.41 25.27 11.39
N VAL A 109 6.60 24.97 10.85
CA VAL A 109 6.92 23.69 10.22
C VAL A 109 6.87 22.54 11.22
N GLU A 110 7.46 22.71 12.39
CA GLU A 110 7.45 21.70 13.46
C GLU A 110 6.03 21.49 14.00
N ASN A 111 5.26 22.56 14.21
CA ASN A 111 3.89 22.48 14.68
C ASN A 111 3.00 21.73 13.69
N GLU A 112 3.16 22.00 12.40
CA GLU A 112 2.46 21.28 11.33
C GLU A 112 2.82 19.78 11.33
N PHE A 113 4.10 19.45 11.50
CA PHE A 113 4.57 18.08 11.60
C PHE A 113 4.00 17.36 12.84
N LEU A 114 4.08 17.97 14.03
CA LEU A 114 3.55 17.41 15.28
C LEU A 114 2.04 17.19 15.22
N HIS A 115 1.29 18.14 14.64
CA HIS A 115 -0.15 18.05 14.51
C HIS A 115 -0.57 16.89 13.59
N ARG A 116 0.16 16.68 12.49
CA ARG A 116 -0.05 15.54 11.60
C ARG A 116 0.27 14.22 12.29
N LEU A 117 1.42 14.14 12.96
CA LEU A 117 1.84 12.95 13.70
C LEU A 117 0.84 12.57 14.80
N SER A 118 0.33 13.56 15.54
CA SER A 118 -0.72 13.38 16.54
C SER A 118 -2.00 12.79 15.95
N LYS A 119 -2.54 13.37 14.87
CA LYS A 119 -3.78 12.89 14.20
C LYS A 119 -3.64 11.49 13.65
N THR A 120 -2.53 11.22 12.98
CA THR A 120 -2.20 9.90 12.44
C THR A 120 -2.18 8.86 13.53
N THR A 121 -1.47 9.15 14.61
CA THR A 121 -1.27 8.19 15.69
C THR A 121 -2.58 7.97 16.43
N LEU A 122 -3.30 9.04 16.76
CA LEU A 122 -4.66 9.00 17.29
C LEU A 122 -5.55 8.05 16.48
N LEU A 123 -5.64 8.25 15.16
CA LEU A 123 -6.50 7.45 14.31
C LEU A 123 -6.04 5.99 14.22
N LEU A 124 -4.75 5.74 14.05
CA LEU A 124 -4.21 4.38 14.00
C LEU A 124 -4.48 3.63 15.30
N PHE A 125 -4.25 4.24 16.46
CA PHE A 125 -4.52 3.63 17.75
C PHE A 125 -6.02 3.42 17.98
N THR A 126 -6.83 4.41 17.62
CA THR A 126 -8.29 4.35 17.73
C THR A 126 -8.91 3.24 16.85
N LEU A 127 -8.29 2.93 15.72
CA LEU A 127 -8.68 1.83 14.83
C LEU A 127 -8.12 0.48 15.30
N LYS A 128 -6.85 0.46 15.74
CA LYS A 128 -6.11 -0.73 16.17
C LYS A 128 -6.54 -1.25 17.54
N HIS A 129 -7.15 -0.42 18.39
CA HIS A 129 -7.61 -0.78 19.73
C HIS A 129 -9.13 -0.89 19.86
N ASN A 130 -9.83 -1.04 18.74
CA ASN A 130 -11.21 -1.49 18.77
C ASN A 130 -11.25 -2.95 18.28
N PRO A 131 -11.33 -3.95 19.18
CA PRO A 131 -11.33 -5.36 18.83
C PRO A 131 -12.36 -5.74 17.76
N ARG A 132 -13.47 -5.00 17.68
CA ARG A 132 -14.52 -5.23 16.69
C ARG A 132 -14.14 -4.71 15.31
N LEU A 133 -13.50 -3.54 15.22
CA LEU A 133 -12.96 -3.03 13.96
C LEU A 133 -11.82 -3.91 13.46
N ILE A 134 -10.97 -4.39 14.36
CA ILE A 134 -9.93 -5.38 14.07
C ILE A 134 -10.54 -6.65 13.46
N GLU A 135 -11.52 -7.24 14.14
CA GLU A 135 -12.16 -8.47 13.70
C GLU A 135 -12.88 -8.27 12.37
N TYR A 136 -13.53 -7.12 12.19
CA TYR A 136 -14.15 -6.71 10.95
C TYR A 136 -13.12 -6.61 9.82
N PHE A 137 -12.01 -5.88 10.00
CA PHE A 137 -10.98 -5.73 8.98
C PHE A 137 -10.28 -7.05 8.65
N ASN A 138 -10.05 -7.91 9.63
CA ASN A 138 -9.51 -9.27 9.41
C ASN A 138 -10.49 -10.14 8.62
N LYS A 139 -11.79 -10.13 8.97
CA LYS A 139 -12.83 -10.88 8.24
C LYS A 139 -13.00 -10.40 6.81
N MET A 140 -12.87 -9.09 6.59
CA MET A 140 -13.00 -8.48 5.28
C MET A 140 -11.83 -8.80 4.36
N SER A 141 -10.59 -8.59 4.84
CA SER A 141 -9.38 -8.89 4.06
C SER A 141 -9.28 -10.37 3.69
N GLY A 142 -9.71 -11.25 4.59
CA GLY A 142 -9.78 -12.69 4.34
C GLY A 142 -10.81 -13.14 3.32
N ARG A 143 -11.65 -12.23 2.81
CA ARG A 143 -12.68 -12.52 1.81
C ARG A 143 -12.33 -12.02 0.42
N PHE A 144 -11.23 -11.27 0.26
CA PHE A 144 -10.87 -10.75 -1.05
C PHE A 144 -10.45 -11.85 -2.02
N ARG A 145 -10.92 -11.74 -3.26
CA ARG A 145 -10.50 -12.55 -4.41
C ARG A 145 -9.90 -11.60 -5.43
N LEU A 146 -8.58 -11.56 -5.49
CA LEU A 146 -7.83 -10.59 -6.27
C LEU A 146 -7.27 -11.26 -7.52
N LEU A 147 -7.85 -10.94 -8.68
CA LEU A 147 -7.22 -11.22 -9.97
C LEU A 147 -6.01 -10.28 -10.11
N ILE A 148 -4.80 -10.81 -10.18
CA ILE A 148 -3.57 -10.00 -10.17
C ILE A 148 -3.19 -9.63 -11.61
N GLY A 149 -2.89 -8.35 -11.87
CA GLY A 149 -2.41 -7.87 -13.17
C GLY A 149 -0.94 -8.21 -13.44
N ALA A 150 -0.57 -8.33 -14.72
CA ALA A 150 0.80 -8.61 -15.15
C ALA A 150 1.79 -7.54 -14.65
N ASP A 151 1.38 -6.27 -14.61
CA ASP A 151 2.21 -5.15 -14.15
C ASP A 151 2.60 -5.27 -12.66
N ILE A 152 1.69 -5.78 -11.83
CA ILE A 152 1.94 -6.05 -10.40
C ILE A 152 2.95 -7.19 -10.26
N ILE A 153 2.78 -8.27 -11.03
CA ILE A 153 3.68 -9.43 -10.99
C ILE A 153 5.09 -9.04 -11.45
N VAL A 154 5.22 -8.30 -12.56
CA VAL A 154 6.52 -7.83 -13.06
C VAL A 154 7.23 -6.95 -12.03
N LYS A 155 6.50 -6.09 -11.32
CA LYS A 155 7.08 -5.30 -10.20
C LYS A 155 7.52 -6.18 -9.05
N ALA A 156 6.72 -7.17 -8.64
CA ALA A 156 7.09 -8.11 -7.59
C ALA A 156 8.36 -8.93 -7.95
N LEU A 157 8.50 -9.34 -9.21
CA LEU A 157 9.73 -9.99 -9.71
C LEU A 157 10.94 -9.04 -9.65
N ALA A 158 10.73 -7.77 -9.99
CA ALA A 158 11.77 -6.74 -9.95
C ALA A 158 12.27 -6.42 -8.52
N GLU A 159 11.47 -6.72 -7.48
CA GLU A 159 11.82 -6.50 -6.07
C GLU A 159 12.62 -7.65 -5.44
N THR A 160 12.83 -8.77 -6.15
CA THR A 160 13.41 -10.01 -5.62
C THR A 160 14.70 -9.81 -4.82
N PHE A 161 15.57 -8.91 -5.28
CA PHE A 161 16.89 -8.66 -4.67
C PHE A 161 16.94 -7.46 -3.73
N LEU A 162 15.86 -6.67 -3.61
CA LEU A 162 15.85 -5.53 -2.71
C LEU A 162 15.88 -6.01 -1.24
N PRO A 163 16.33 -5.15 -0.29
CA PRO A 163 16.08 -5.34 1.13
C PRO A 163 14.57 -5.48 1.39
N GLU A 164 14.18 -6.26 2.40
CA GLU A 164 12.77 -6.59 2.66
C GLU A 164 11.89 -5.34 2.85
N GLU A 165 12.43 -4.30 3.50
CA GLU A 165 11.81 -2.98 3.68
C GLU A 165 11.46 -2.23 2.39
N HIS A 166 12.09 -2.59 1.26
CA HIS A 166 11.88 -1.96 -0.04
C HIS A 166 11.08 -2.83 -1.01
N LYS A 167 10.64 -4.02 -0.60
CA LYS A 167 9.83 -4.92 -1.44
C LYS A 167 8.34 -4.61 -1.32
N HIS A 168 7.94 -3.40 -1.68
CA HIS A 168 6.60 -2.88 -1.41
C HIS A 168 5.47 -3.74 -2.00
N VAL A 169 5.58 -4.15 -3.27
CA VAL A 169 4.57 -4.98 -3.93
C VAL A 169 4.58 -6.41 -3.41
N THR A 170 5.77 -6.96 -3.19
CA THR A 170 5.93 -8.32 -2.64
C THR A 170 5.33 -8.42 -1.24
N ASN A 171 5.62 -7.44 -0.38
CA ASN A 171 5.09 -7.40 0.98
C ASN A 171 3.59 -7.20 0.96
N LEU A 172 3.07 -6.35 0.08
CA LEU A 172 1.62 -6.20 -0.12
C LEU A 172 0.94 -7.55 -0.41
N LEU A 173 1.47 -8.32 -1.37
CA LEU A 173 0.91 -9.63 -1.72
C LEU A 173 1.02 -10.63 -0.56
N LYS A 174 2.18 -10.69 0.11
CA LYS A 174 2.39 -11.57 1.28
C LYS A 174 1.39 -11.26 2.39
N VAL A 175 1.22 -9.99 2.73
CA VAL A 175 0.33 -9.54 3.80
C VAL A 175 -1.13 -9.76 3.42
N ALA A 176 -1.52 -9.45 2.18
CA ALA A 176 -2.87 -9.72 1.68
C ALA A 176 -3.23 -11.21 1.84
N ARG A 177 -2.31 -12.10 1.45
CA ARG A 177 -2.47 -13.55 1.61
C ARG A 177 -2.51 -13.96 3.08
N ALA A 178 -1.64 -13.42 3.93
CA ALA A 178 -1.61 -13.73 5.36
C ALA A 178 -2.92 -13.33 6.06
N CYS A 179 -3.55 -12.23 5.62
CA CYS A 179 -4.88 -11.82 6.05
C CYS A 179 -6.01 -12.67 5.43
N GLY A 180 -5.69 -13.63 4.56
CA GLY A 180 -6.62 -14.60 3.99
C GLY A 180 -7.14 -14.25 2.59
N ALA A 181 -6.64 -13.19 1.94
CA ALA A 181 -7.04 -12.88 0.56
C ALA A 181 -6.59 -14.00 -0.39
N THR A 182 -7.49 -14.39 -1.30
CA THR A 182 -7.18 -15.27 -2.43
C THR A 182 -6.53 -14.45 -3.54
N LEU A 183 -5.27 -14.73 -3.85
CA LEU A 183 -4.55 -14.09 -4.95
C LEU A 183 -4.58 -15.01 -6.16
N ILE A 184 -5.08 -14.54 -7.30
CA ILE A 184 -5.34 -15.35 -8.49
C ILE A 184 -4.49 -14.84 -9.66
N ALA A 185 -3.68 -15.72 -10.23
CA ALA A 185 -2.95 -15.48 -11.48
C ALA A 185 -3.65 -16.23 -12.61
N SER A 186 -4.27 -15.51 -13.53
CA SER A 186 -4.93 -16.10 -14.69
C SER A 186 -3.93 -16.47 -15.78
N GLU A 187 -4.28 -17.46 -16.60
CA GLU A 187 -3.47 -17.91 -17.73
C GLU A 187 -3.04 -16.75 -18.66
N PRO A 188 -3.93 -15.83 -19.11
CA PRO A 188 -3.51 -14.71 -19.96
C PRO A 188 -2.49 -13.78 -19.28
N VAL A 189 -2.61 -13.60 -17.96
CA VAL A 189 -1.66 -12.78 -17.20
C VAL A 189 -0.29 -13.47 -17.12
N VAL A 190 -0.26 -14.79 -16.87
CA VAL A 190 1.00 -15.54 -16.84
C VAL A 190 1.68 -15.54 -18.22
N GLU A 191 0.91 -15.70 -19.29
CA GLU A 191 1.37 -15.55 -20.68
C GLU A 191 1.99 -14.18 -20.94
N GLU A 192 1.35 -13.13 -20.47
CA GLU A 192 1.82 -11.76 -20.64
C GLU A 192 3.12 -11.51 -19.87
N VAL A 193 3.22 -11.95 -18.61
CA VAL A 193 4.45 -11.85 -17.82
C VAL A 193 5.59 -12.63 -18.51
N PHE A 194 5.32 -13.84 -18.99
CA PHE A 194 6.32 -14.65 -19.70
C PHE A 194 6.77 -13.98 -21.00
N THR A 195 5.82 -13.44 -21.78
CA THR A 195 6.11 -12.69 -23.01
C THR A 195 6.92 -11.43 -22.73
N HIS A 196 6.61 -10.70 -21.66
CA HIS A 196 7.38 -9.54 -21.21
C HIS A 196 8.81 -9.92 -20.82
N MET A 197 8.99 -11.03 -20.09
CA MET A 197 10.33 -11.56 -19.75
C MET A 197 11.11 -11.96 -21.01
N HIS A 198 10.46 -12.63 -21.97
CA HIS A 198 11.08 -13.02 -23.24
C HIS A 198 11.49 -11.80 -24.07
N ALA A 199 10.63 -10.80 -24.18
CA ALA A 199 10.96 -9.54 -24.84
C ALA A 199 12.16 -8.84 -24.17
N THR A 200 12.21 -8.86 -22.84
CA THR A 200 13.33 -8.30 -22.07
C THR A 200 14.62 -9.08 -22.28
N GLN A 201 14.55 -10.40 -22.40
CA GLN A 201 15.68 -11.27 -22.77
C GLN A 201 16.24 -10.91 -24.16
N LEU A 202 15.37 -10.67 -25.14
CA LEU A 202 15.80 -10.27 -26.49
C LEU A 202 16.46 -8.88 -26.47
N GLU A 203 15.87 -7.94 -25.76
CA GLU A 203 16.43 -6.60 -25.55
C GLU A 203 17.82 -6.67 -24.94
N PHE A 204 17.97 -7.42 -23.84
CA PHE A 204 19.27 -7.61 -23.19
C PHE A 204 20.29 -8.21 -24.14
N ARG A 205 19.92 -9.30 -24.83
CA ARG A 205 20.83 -9.99 -25.77
C ARG A 205 21.31 -9.07 -26.89
N ASN A 206 20.42 -8.26 -27.44
CA ASN A 206 20.72 -7.46 -28.63
C ASN A 206 21.48 -6.17 -28.29
N TYR A 207 21.18 -5.54 -27.15
CA TYR A 207 21.70 -4.20 -26.82
C TYR A 207 22.64 -4.14 -25.61
N TYR A 208 22.49 -5.05 -24.65
CA TYR A 208 23.21 -4.98 -23.37
C TYR A 208 24.31 -6.03 -23.22
N ALA A 209 24.17 -7.22 -23.83
CA ALA A 209 25.06 -8.35 -23.60
C ALA A 209 26.53 -8.06 -23.94
N SER A 210 26.81 -7.35 -25.03
CA SER A 210 28.19 -6.98 -25.41
C SER A 210 28.77 -5.85 -24.54
N GLN A 211 27.90 -5.01 -23.97
CA GLN A 211 28.28 -3.85 -23.16
C GLN A 211 28.20 -4.12 -21.65
N GLU A 212 27.75 -5.31 -21.25
CA GLU A 212 27.54 -5.72 -19.86
C GLU A 212 28.71 -5.39 -18.92
N PRO A 213 29.99 -5.55 -19.31
CA PRO A 213 31.13 -5.18 -18.44
C PRO A 213 31.32 -3.68 -18.22
N TYR A 214 30.79 -2.83 -19.10
CA TYR A 214 31.00 -1.38 -19.10
C TYR A 214 29.82 -0.61 -18.50
N ILE A 215 28.69 -1.29 -18.24
CA ILE A 215 27.49 -0.65 -17.71
C ILE A 215 27.66 -0.37 -16.21
N THR A 216 27.47 0.89 -15.84
CA THR A 216 27.45 1.36 -14.44
C THR A 216 26.02 1.38 -13.89
N ALA A 217 25.87 1.46 -12.57
CA ALA A 217 24.55 1.55 -11.94
C ALA A 217 23.76 2.79 -12.40
N ALA A 218 24.43 3.92 -12.65
CA ALA A 218 23.82 5.14 -13.15
C ALA A 218 23.31 5.02 -14.61
N LEU A 219 24.02 4.25 -15.45
CA LEU A 219 23.55 3.97 -16.81
C LEU A 219 22.40 2.96 -16.80
N ALA A 220 22.51 1.93 -15.95
CA ALA A 220 21.45 0.95 -15.78
C ALA A 220 20.14 1.58 -15.32
N SER A 221 20.16 2.62 -14.47
CA SER A 221 18.94 3.30 -14.01
C SER A 221 18.13 3.94 -15.14
N GLN A 222 18.75 4.23 -16.30
CA GLN A 222 18.11 4.82 -17.47
C GLN A 222 17.42 3.81 -18.39
N SER A 223 17.61 2.50 -18.16
CA SER A 223 16.91 1.47 -18.95
C SER A 223 15.41 1.54 -18.72
N ASP A 224 14.62 1.50 -19.79
CA ASP A 224 13.16 1.45 -19.77
C ASP A 224 12.64 0.12 -19.22
N ARG A 225 13.40 -0.97 -19.38
CA ARG A 225 13.05 -2.32 -18.90
C ARG A 225 13.42 -2.52 -17.43
N ILE A 226 12.41 -2.60 -16.58
CA ILE A 226 12.58 -2.77 -15.14
C ILE A 226 13.42 -4.00 -14.74
N LEU A 227 13.27 -5.13 -15.43
CA LEU A 227 14.04 -6.34 -15.10
C LEU A 227 15.52 -6.22 -15.49
N ILE A 228 15.86 -5.45 -16.54
CA ILE A 228 17.26 -5.14 -16.87
C ILE A 228 17.87 -4.26 -15.77
N ARG A 229 17.13 -3.24 -15.31
CA ARG A 229 17.56 -2.42 -14.16
C ARG A 229 17.80 -3.27 -12.93
N THR A 230 16.84 -4.11 -12.57
CA THR A 230 16.93 -5.02 -11.41
C THR A 230 18.15 -5.93 -11.51
N TYR A 231 18.40 -6.52 -12.68
CA TYR A 231 19.58 -7.34 -12.91
C TYR A 231 20.89 -6.58 -12.65
N PHE A 232 21.07 -5.39 -13.22
CA PHE A 232 22.29 -4.62 -13.03
C PHE A 232 22.46 -4.18 -11.58
N TYR A 233 21.38 -3.83 -10.87
CA TYR A 233 21.46 -3.55 -9.43
C TYR A 233 21.85 -4.80 -8.65
N ALA A 234 21.23 -5.95 -8.93
CA ALA A 234 21.55 -7.22 -8.29
C ALA A 234 23.01 -7.65 -8.55
N LYS A 235 23.57 -7.35 -9.72
CA LYS A 235 24.96 -7.63 -10.09
C LYS A 235 25.94 -6.63 -9.45
N LEU A 236 25.71 -5.34 -9.65
CA LEU A 236 26.69 -4.28 -9.36
C LEU A 236 26.65 -3.81 -7.90
N LEU A 237 25.46 -3.70 -7.31
CA LEU A 237 25.27 -3.12 -5.98
C LEU A 237 25.14 -4.19 -4.91
N ILE A 238 24.47 -5.30 -5.22
CA ILE A 238 24.11 -6.34 -4.24
C ILE A 238 25.02 -7.58 -4.37
N ASN A 239 25.69 -7.74 -5.53
CA ASN A 239 26.59 -8.86 -5.86
C ASN A 239 25.93 -10.25 -5.65
N LYS A 240 24.65 -10.38 -6.01
CA LYS A 240 23.85 -11.62 -5.86
C LYS A 240 23.78 -12.45 -7.13
N VAL A 241 24.01 -11.84 -8.29
CA VAL A 241 24.00 -12.53 -9.59
C VAL A 241 25.27 -12.19 -10.36
N LYS A 242 25.86 -13.19 -11.01
CA LYS A 242 27.12 -13.03 -11.76
C LYS A 242 26.93 -12.56 -13.20
N GLY A 243 25.78 -12.86 -13.80
CA GLY A 243 25.48 -12.59 -15.19
C GLY A 243 24.00 -12.79 -15.50
N TRP A 244 23.58 -12.36 -16.67
CA TRP A 244 22.17 -12.32 -17.06
C TRP A 244 21.48 -13.69 -17.05
N ARG A 245 22.16 -14.75 -17.54
CA ARG A 245 21.66 -16.13 -17.43
C ARG A 245 21.34 -16.48 -15.97
N GLY A 246 22.28 -16.25 -15.05
CA GLY A 246 22.07 -16.56 -13.64
C GLY A 246 20.95 -15.74 -12.98
N PHE A 247 20.63 -14.55 -13.50
CA PHE A 247 19.48 -13.78 -13.07
C PHE A 247 18.16 -14.38 -13.55
N ILE A 248 18.07 -14.80 -14.81
CA ILE A 248 16.85 -15.41 -15.37
C ILE A 248 16.56 -16.77 -14.72
N GLU A 249 17.59 -17.59 -14.48
CA GLU A 249 17.49 -18.92 -13.85
C GLU A 249 16.88 -18.88 -12.43
N MET A 250 16.76 -17.69 -11.82
CA MET A 250 16.05 -17.52 -10.56
C MET A 250 14.53 -17.68 -10.69
N PHE A 251 14.00 -17.49 -11.91
CA PHE A 251 12.58 -17.47 -12.20
C PHE A 251 12.16 -18.60 -13.14
N VAL A 252 12.94 -18.83 -14.20
CA VAL A 252 12.69 -19.79 -15.29
C VAL A 252 14.01 -20.24 -15.90
N ASP A 253 14.07 -21.48 -16.40
CA ASP A 253 15.22 -21.98 -17.14
C ASP A 253 15.54 -21.07 -18.35
N PHE A 254 16.78 -20.61 -18.46
CA PHE A 254 17.15 -19.59 -19.45
C PHE A 254 16.86 -20.02 -20.88
N ASP A 255 17.17 -21.27 -21.22
CA ASP A 255 16.99 -21.80 -22.57
C ASP A 255 15.50 -21.95 -22.92
N GLN A 256 14.65 -22.24 -21.92
CA GLN A 256 13.21 -22.32 -22.10
C GLN A 256 12.57 -20.94 -22.31
N LEU A 257 13.07 -19.90 -21.60
CA LEU A 257 12.67 -18.51 -21.84
C LEU A 257 13.16 -18.03 -23.21
N ALA A 258 14.41 -18.30 -23.58
CA ALA A 258 14.98 -17.88 -24.86
C ALA A 258 14.26 -18.51 -26.06
N ALA A 259 13.74 -19.74 -25.91
CA ALA A 259 12.94 -20.41 -26.93
C ALA A 259 11.45 -20.02 -26.92
N ALA A 260 11.01 -19.15 -26.00
CA ALA A 260 9.59 -18.83 -25.78
C ALA A 260 8.71 -20.09 -25.66
N SER A 261 9.21 -21.11 -24.96
CA SER A 261 8.58 -22.42 -24.92
C SER A 261 7.43 -22.49 -23.90
N GLY A 262 6.41 -23.32 -24.19
CA GLY A 262 5.33 -23.60 -23.23
C GLY A 262 5.83 -24.24 -21.92
N ARG A 263 6.96 -24.96 -21.96
CA ARG A 263 7.62 -25.48 -20.74
C ARG A 263 8.14 -24.35 -19.86
N GLY A 264 8.76 -23.32 -20.45
CA GLY A 264 9.20 -22.13 -19.72
C GLY A 264 8.04 -21.37 -19.08
N GLN A 265 6.92 -21.25 -19.79
CA GLN A 265 5.71 -20.64 -19.25
C GLN A 265 5.14 -21.44 -18.05
N ALA A 266 5.11 -22.77 -18.14
CA ALA A 266 4.68 -23.63 -17.04
C ALA A 266 5.62 -23.55 -15.81
N GLN A 267 6.93 -23.40 -16.05
CA GLN A 267 7.90 -23.16 -14.97
C GLN A 267 7.66 -21.82 -14.29
N LEU A 268 7.41 -20.75 -15.06
CA LEU A 268 7.08 -19.44 -14.50
C LEU A 268 5.81 -19.50 -13.66
N GLN A 269 4.75 -20.15 -14.18
CA GLN A 269 3.52 -20.37 -13.44
C GLN A 269 3.79 -21.05 -12.09
N ALA A 270 4.52 -22.16 -12.09
CA ALA A 270 4.84 -22.90 -10.88
C ALA A 270 5.65 -22.06 -9.89
N TYR A 271 6.60 -21.27 -10.39
CA TYR A 271 7.36 -20.31 -9.58
C TYR A 271 6.44 -19.29 -8.91
N LEU A 272 5.55 -18.64 -9.67
CA LEU A 272 4.64 -17.62 -9.17
C LEU A 272 3.68 -18.17 -8.11
N CYS A 273 3.10 -19.34 -8.36
CA CYS A 273 2.23 -20.04 -7.40
C CYS A 273 2.98 -20.36 -6.10
N LYS A 274 4.24 -20.81 -6.19
CA LYS A 274 5.03 -21.20 -5.01
C LYS A 274 5.54 -20.02 -4.20
N VAL A 275 6.03 -18.97 -4.86
CA VAL A 275 6.67 -17.82 -4.21
C VAL A 275 5.65 -16.83 -3.66
N TYR A 276 4.62 -16.50 -4.45
CA TYR A 276 3.62 -15.50 -4.06
C TYR A 276 2.32 -16.13 -3.54
N GLY A 277 2.15 -17.45 -3.69
CA GLY A 277 0.95 -18.13 -3.21
C GLY A 277 -0.27 -17.97 -4.11
N PHE A 278 -0.06 -17.71 -5.40
CA PHE A 278 -1.16 -17.52 -6.33
C PHE A 278 -1.90 -18.83 -6.61
N GLU A 279 -3.23 -18.74 -6.66
CA GLU A 279 -4.08 -19.72 -7.31
C GLU A 279 -4.04 -19.49 -8.82
N TYR A 280 -3.77 -20.55 -9.58
CA TYR A 280 -3.77 -20.47 -11.02
C TYR A 280 -5.18 -20.64 -11.57
N MET A 281 -5.59 -19.75 -12.48
CA MET A 281 -6.89 -19.82 -13.15
C MET A 281 -6.70 -19.98 -14.67
N PRO A 282 -7.02 -21.15 -15.25
CA PRO A 282 -7.03 -21.35 -16.70
C PRO A 282 -7.93 -20.35 -17.42
N ARG A 283 -7.65 -20.07 -18.70
CA ARG A 283 -8.47 -19.15 -19.51
C ARG A 283 -9.93 -19.60 -19.58
N GLU A 284 -10.19 -20.91 -19.65
CA GLU A 284 -11.54 -21.49 -19.67
C GLU A 284 -12.33 -21.17 -18.39
N ASP A 285 -11.67 -21.24 -17.23
CA ASP A 285 -12.26 -20.89 -15.94
C ASP A 285 -12.49 -19.38 -15.81
N LEU A 286 -11.55 -18.58 -16.33
CA LEU A 286 -11.67 -17.11 -16.37
C LEU A 286 -12.85 -16.66 -17.24
N ALA A 287 -13.06 -17.31 -18.38
CA ALA A 287 -14.12 -17.01 -19.33
C ALA A 287 -15.50 -17.54 -18.90
N ARG A 288 -15.57 -18.32 -17.82
CA ARG A 288 -16.84 -18.89 -17.34
C ARG A 288 -17.82 -17.79 -16.93
N GLY A 289 -18.97 -17.76 -17.60
CA GLY A 289 -20.02 -16.77 -17.34
C GLY A 289 -19.75 -15.39 -17.96
N VAL A 290 -18.70 -15.26 -18.78
CA VAL A 290 -18.38 -14.04 -19.52
C VAL A 290 -19.10 -14.05 -20.87
N ASP A 291 -19.75 -12.95 -21.23
CA ASP A 291 -20.30 -12.76 -22.57
C ASP A 291 -19.18 -12.44 -23.58
N GLY A 292 -18.99 -13.34 -24.54
CA GLY A 292 -17.95 -13.22 -25.57
C GLY A 292 -18.19 -12.07 -26.55
N GLU A 293 -19.43 -11.62 -26.74
CA GLU A 293 -19.72 -10.45 -27.58
C GLU A 293 -19.27 -9.16 -26.90
N SER A 294 -19.66 -8.97 -25.63
CA SER A 294 -19.19 -7.85 -24.80
C SER A 294 -17.66 -7.77 -24.72
N VAL A 295 -16.96 -8.91 -24.64
CA VAL A 295 -15.48 -8.94 -24.66
C VAL A 295 -14.93 -8.42 -25.99
N ARG A 296 -15.49 -8.85 -27.13
CA ARG A 296 -15.05 -8.38 -28.46
C ARG A 296 -15.29 -6.88 -28.63
N ASP A 297 -16.46 -6.39 -28.20
CA ASP A 297 -16.81 -4.98 -28.29
C ASP A 297 -15.91 -4.09 -27.44
N LEU A 298 -15.58 -4.54 -26.23
CA LEU A 298 -14.63 -3.83 -25.38
C LEU A 298 -13.20 -3.91 -25.93
N ALA A 299 -12.77 -5.08 -26.43
CA ALA A 299 -11.46 -5.25 -27.03
C ALA A 299 -11.24 -4.32 -28.23
N ALA A 300 -12.25 -4.16 -29.10
CA ALA A 300 -12.20 -3.24 -30.23
C ALA A 300 -12.01 -1.78 -29.78
N LYS A 301 -12.60 -1.38 -28.64
CA LYS A 301 -12.41 -0.05 -28.05
C LYS A 301 -11.04 0.11 -27.37
N LEU A 302 -10.47 -0.97 -26.86
CA LEU A 302 -9.17 -1.01 -26.20
C LEU A 302 -7.98 -1.09 -27.17
N GLN A 303 -8.23 -1.31 -28.46
CA GLN A 303 -7.21 -1.34 -29.52
C GLN A 303 -6.78 0.07 -29.97
N TYR A 304 -6.69 1.02 -29.03
CA TYR A 304 -6.11 2.34 -29.28
C TYR A 304 -4.57 2.29 -29.14
N ASP A 305 -3.86 3.27 -29.70
CA ASP A 305 -2.39 3.44 -29.56
C ASP A 305 -1.52 2.21 -29.91
N ASP A 306 -1.72 1.60 -31.08
CA ASP A 306 -0.95 0.44 -31.58
C ASP A 306 -0.93 -0.79 -30.65
N LYS A 307 -1.87 -0.87 -29.68
CA LYS A 307 -1.99 -2.02 -28.79
C LYS A 307 -2.34 -3.27 -29.60
N LYS A 308 -1.58 -4.35 -29.39
CA LYS A 308 -1.81 -5.64 -30.06
C LYS A 308 -3.19 -6.18 -29.72
N GLU A 309 -3.90 -6.69 -30.73
CA GLU A 309 -5.26 -7.24 -30.60
C GLU A 309 -5.39 -8.25 -29.46
N VAL A 310 -4.42 -9.17 -29.32
CA VAL A 310 -4.42 -10.19 -28.26
C VAL A 310 -4.38 -9.57 -26.86
N LEU A 311 -3.63 -8.48 -26.67
CA LEU A 311 -3.57 -7.79 -25.36
C LEU A 311 -4.89 -7.08 -25.07
N ALA A 312 -5.48 -6.42 -26.06
CA ALA A 312 -6.78 -5.78 -25.92
C ALA A 312 -7.89 -6.79 -25.59
N GLN A 313 -7.87 -7.98 -26.21
CA GLN A 313 -8.79 -9.07 -25.88
C GLN A 313 -8.58 -9.61 -24.46
N ASN A 314 -7.33 -9.76 -24.02
CA ASN A 314 -7.02 -10.23 -22.66
C ASN A 314 -7.51 -9.23 -21.60
N ASP A 315 -7.31 -7.92 -21.80
CA ASP A 315 -7.79 -6.90 -20.86
C ASP A 315 -9.31 -6.82 -20.83
N ALA A 316 -9.95 -6.91 -22.00
CA ALA A 316 -11.40 -6.97 -22.08
C ALA A 316 -11.96 -8.20 -21.36
N LEU A 317 -11.33 -9.36 -21.54
CA LEU A 317 -11.69 -10.60 -20.82
C LEU A 317 -11.51 -10.43 -19.32
N MET A 318 -10.38 -9.87 -18.85
CA MET A 318 -10.14 -9.64 -17.42
C MET A 318 -11.17 -8.70 -16.79
N CYS A 319 -11.51 -7.61 -17.49
CA CYS A 319 -12.55 -6.67 -17.08
C CYS A 319 -13.91 -7.39 -16.89
N MET A 320 -14.37 -8.11 -17.91
CA MET A 320 -15.65 -8.81 -17.85
C MET A 320 -15.65 -10.00 -16.89
N ALA A 321 -14.50 -10.67 -16.74
CA ALA A 321 -14.33 -11.79 -15.81
C ALA A 321 -14.56 -11.37 -14.36
N VAL A 322 -14.14 -10.17 -13.94
CA VAL A 322 -14.45 -9.67 -12.58
C VAL A 322 -15.96 -9.67 -12.34
N TYR A 323 -16.75 -9.14 -13.28
CA TYR A 323 -18.21 -9.11 -13.15
C TYR A 323 -18.83 -10.51 -13.19
N ALA A 324 -18.36 -11.38 -14.08
CA ALA A 324 -18.81 -12.76 -14.15
C ALA A 324 -18.54 -13.52 -12.84
N GLN A 325 -17.34 -13.36 -12.26
CA GLN A 325 -16.97 -13.99 -10.98
C GLN A 325 -17.81 -13.46 -9.82
N ARG A 326 -18.10 -12.14 -9.78
CA ARG A 326 -19.03 -11.56 -8.80
C ARG A 326 -20.42 -12.18 -8.90
N ALA A 327 -20.92 -12.38 -10.13
CA ALA A 327 -22.22 -12.99 -10.37
C ALA A 327 -22.23 -14.47 -9.96
N LEU A 328 -21.20 -15.25 -10.33
CA LEU A 328 -21.03 -16.65 -9.93
C LEU A 328 -20.95 -16.80 -8.41
N GLY A 329 -20.24 -15.90 -7.74
CA GLY A 329 -20.13 -15.83 -6.28
C GLY A 329 -21.38 -15.26 -5.58
N ARG A 330 -22.39 -14.81 -6.35
CA ARG A 330 -23.59 -14.12 -5.87
C ARG A 330 -23.27 -12.94 -4.94
N GLU A 331 -22.17 -12.23 -5.22
CA GLU A 331 -21.65 -11.21 -4.32
C GLU A 331 -22.61 -10.03 -4.13
N ALA A 332 -23.41 -9.70 -5.16
CA ALA A 332 -24.43 -8.66 -5.09
C ALA A 332 -25.59 -8.98 -4.12
N MET A 333 -25.74 -10.24 -3.67
CA MET A 333 -26.74 -10.66 -2.70
C MET A 333 -26.18 -10.75 -1.27
N LEU A 334 -24.88 -10.46 -1.09
CA LEU A 334 -24.20 -10.52 0.20
C LEU A 334 -24.21 -9.12 0.84
N TYR A 335 -24.99 -8.98 1.91
CA TYR A 335 -25.04 -7.76 2.73
C TYR A 335 -24.42 -8.03 4.10
N ASP A 336 -23.18 -8.50 4.09
CA ASP A 336 -22.43 -8.89 5.28
C ASP A 336 -21.55 -7.77 5.84
N GLY A 337 -21.77 -6.53 5.40
CA GLY A 337 -20.95 -5.37 5.72
C GLY A 337 -19.69 -5.24 4.87
N PHE A 338 -19.21 -6.32 4.22
CA PHE A 338 -17.90 -6.33 3.59
C PHE A 338 -17.91 -5.96 2.12
N GLY A 339 -19.08 -5.90 1.49
CA GLY A 339 -19.25 -5.57 0.07
C GLY A 339 -18.66 -6.61 -0.88
N LEU A 340 -18.44 -6.21 -2.12
CA LEU A 340 -17.88 -7.05 -3.18
C LEU A 340 -16.47 -7.54 -2.86
N ARG A 341 -16.22 -8.79 -3.19
CA ARG A 341 -15.03 -9.56 -2.82
C ARG A 341 -14.08 -9.72 -4.00
N THR A 342 -14.60 -9.83 -5.22
CA THR A 342 -13.78 -10.05 -6.42
C THR A 342 -13.36 -8.74 -7.08
N TRP A 343 -12.06 -8.57 -7.32
CA TRP A 343 -11.46 -7.36 -7.90
C TRP A 343 -10.26 -7.67 -8.78
N TRP A 344 -10.01 -6.84 -9.79
CA TRP A 344 -8.74 -6.83 -10.52
C TRP A 344 -7.76 -5.86 -9.87
N LEU A 345 -6.60 -6.38 -9.43
CA LEU A 345 -5.50 -5.61 -8.86
C LEU A 345 -4.50 -5.25 -9.94
N THR A 346 -4.56 -4.01 -10.45
CA THR A 346 -3.68 -3.49 -11.50
C THR A 346 -3.39 -2.00 -11.27
N LYS A 347 -2.22 -1.50 -11.73
CA LYS A 347 -1.94 -0.06 -11.81
C LYS A 347 -2.20 0.52 -13.21
N GLU A 348 -2.65 -0.30 -14.17
CA GLU A 348 -2.97 0.18 -15.51
C GLU A 348 -4.27 1.00 -15.49
N THR A 349 -4.14 2.31 -15.67
CA THR A 349 -5.29 3.23 -15.67
C THR A 349 -5.77 3.62 -17.06
N ALA A 350 -5.02 3.28 -18.11
CA ALA A 350 -5.31 3.71 -19.47
C ALA A 350 -6.64 3.12 -19.96
N LEU A 351 -6.88 1.84 -19.66
CA LEU A 351 -8.12 1.12 -20.01
C LEU A 351 -9.40 1.77 -19.42
N LEU A 352 -9.27 2.54 -18.34
CA LEU A 352 -10.42 3.15 -17.65
C LEU A 352 -11.10 4.24 -18.48
N GLN A 353 -10.39 4.82 -19.47
CA GLN A 353 -10.97 5.78 -20.40
C GLN A 353 -12.01 5.15 -21.33
N HIS A 354 -11.93 3.82 -21.53
CA HIS A 354 -12.75 3.09 -22.49
C HIS A 354 -13.79 2.15 -21.83
N THR A 355 -13.74 2.00 -20.51
CA THR A 355 -14.62 1.07 -19.77
C THR A 355 -15.82 1.74 -19.10
N GLY A 356 -16.03 3.05 -19.29
CA GLY A 356 -17.13 3.78 -18.63
C GLY A 356 -18.52 3.20 -18.90
N ALA A 357 -18.79 2.82 -20.15
CA ALA A 357 -20.06 2.19 -20.53
C ALA A 357 -20.26 0.81 -19.88
N VAL A 358 -19.18 0.04 -19.74
CA VAL A 358 -19.21 -1.27 -19.07
C VAL A 358 -19.51 -1.10 -17.58
N VAL A 359 -18.82 -0.17 -16.93
CA VAL A 359 -19.07 0.16 -15.52
C VAL A 359 -20.52 0.61 -15.30
N ALA A 360 -21.06 1.44 -16.19
CA ALA A 360 -22.45 1.88 -16.11
C ALA A 360 -23.45 0.71 -16.27
N ALA A 361 -23.20 -0.21 -17.20
CA ALA A 361 -24.02 -1.40 -17.39
C ALA A 361 -24.03 -2.33 -16.16
N HIS A 362 -22.96 -2.31 -15.36
CA HIS A 362 -22.84 -3.07 -14.11
C HIS A 362 -23.13 -2.23 -12.85
N GLY A 363 -24.08 -1.29 -12.94
CA GLY A 363 -24.57 -0.55 -11.78
C GLY A 363 -23.60 0.51 -11.24
N ASN A 364 -22.75 1.05 -12.11
CA ASN A 364 -21.68 2.01 -11.77
C ASN A 364 -20.64 1.47 -10.78
N VAL A 365 -20.52 0.15 -10.67
CA VAL A 365 -19.52 -0.49 -9.80
C VAL A 365 -18.27 -0.82 -10.62
N PRO A 366 -17.09 -0.26 -10.30
CA PRO A 366 -15.85 -0.58 -10.98
C PRO A 366 -15.35 -2.00 -10.72
N PHE A 367 -14.50 -2.49 -11.61
CA PHE A 367 -13.90 -3.83 -11.54
C PHE A 367 -12.45 -3.83 -11.03
N ILE A 368 -11.80 -2.66 -10.96
CA ILE A 368 -10.42 -2.51 -10.47
C ILE A 368 -10.40 -2.10 -9.00
N MET A 369 -9.55 -2.74 -8.21
CA MET A 369 -9.13 -2.26 -6.89
C MET A 369 -7.71 -1.70 -6.98
N ARG A 370 -7.48 -0.53 -6.39
CA ARG A 370 -6.13 0.05 -6.32
C ARG A 370 -5.28 -0.63 -5.24
N PRO A 371 -4.01 -0.96 -5.49
CA PRO A 371 -3.10 -1.50 -4.48
C PRO A 371 -2.96 -0.63 -3.22
N GLU A 372 -3.11 0.68 -3.35
CA GLU A 372 -3.02 1.62 -2.24
C GLU A 372 -4.19 1.49 -1.25
N PHE A 373 -5.38 1.06 -1.71
CA PHE A 373 -6.48 0.75 -0.81
C PHE A 373 -6.10 -0.46 0.06
N LEU A 374 -5.57 -1.51 -0.56
CA LEU A 374 -5.14 -2.72 0.14
C LEU A 374 -4.00 -2.41 1.12
N LEU A 375 -3.04 -1.55 0.75
CA LEU A 375 -1.98 -1.09 1.66
C LEU A 375 -2.54 -0.33 2.87
N ASN A 376 -3.43 0.63 2.65
CA ASN A 376 -4.05 1.40 3.74
C ASN A 376 -4.90 0.50 4.66
N PHE A 377 -5.57 -0.48 4.07
CA PHE A 377 -6.44 -1.40 4.79
C PHE A 377 -5.65 -2.41 5.63
N LEU A 378 -4.59 -2.98 5.06
CA LEU A 378 -3.71 -3.93 5.73
C LEU A 378 -2.92 -3.27 6.85
N SER A 379 -2.50 -2.01 6.68
CA SER A 379 -1.76 -1.27 7.71
C SER A 379 -2.56 -1.12 9.02
N ILE A 380 -3.89 -1.12 8.93
CA ILE A 380 -4.79 -1.01 10.08
C ILE A 380 -5.10 -2.39 10.71
N SER A 381 -4.89 -3.49 9.98
CA SER A 381 -5.16 -4.85 10.48
C SER A 381 -4.06 -5.32 11.45
N PRO A 382 -4.40 -5.72 12.69
CA PRO A 382 -3.40 -6.16 13.68
C PRO A 382 -2.68 -7.45 13.33
N GLN A 383 -3.30 -8.34 12.53
CA GLN A 383 -2.62 -9.55 12.05
C GLN A 383 -1.37 -9.20 11.26
N THR A 384 -1.31 -8.02 10.64
CA THR A 384 -0.13 -7.59 9.88
C THR A 384 1.06 -7.21 10.77
N ALA A 385 0.81 -6.81 12.03
CA ALA A 385 1.86 -6.47 12.98
C ALA A 385 2.53 -7.72 13.60
N ASP A 386 1.81 -8.84 13.68
CA ASP A 386 2.34 -10.14 14.13
C ASP A 386 3.03 -10.94 13.01
N VAL A 387 2.69 -10.66 11.75
CA VAL A 387 3.16 -11.44 10.59
C VAL A 387 4.51 -10.96 10.05
N ASP A 388 4.89 -9.69 10.21
CA ASP A 388 6.20 -9.20 9.76
C ASP A 388 6.69 -7.95 10.53
N PRO A 389 7.86 -7.99 11.21
CA PRO A 389 8.48 -6.82 11.84
C PRO A 389 8.65 -5.63 10.89
N VAL A 390 8.84 -5.88 9.59
CA VAL A 390 8.96 -4.84 8.55
C VAL A 390 7.66 -4.07 8.40
N VAL A 391 6.50 -4.71 8.57
CA VAL A 391 5.18 -4.06 8.49
C VAL A 391 4.93 -3.18 9.71
N ARG A 392 5.37 -3.62 10.90
CA ARG A 392 5.36 -2.80 12.12
C ARG A 392 6.20 -1.52 11.95
N ASP A 393 7.34 -1.61 11.27
CA ASP A 393 8.27 -0.48 11.07
C ASP A 393 7.84 0.44 9.90
N LEU A 394 7.04 -0.04 8.95
CA LEU A 394 6.38 0.76 7.92
C LEU A 394 5.23 1.63 8.47
N LEU A 395 4.75 1.31 9.68
CA LEU A 395 3.50 1.79 10.24
C LEU A 395 3.55 3.07 11.08
N PRO A 396 4.61 3.89 10.96
CA PRO A 396 4.38 5.34 11.08
C PRO A 396 5.19 6.21 10.10
N ASN A 397 5.75 5.69 9.00
CA ASN A 397 6.77 6.44 8.25
C ASN A 397 6.34 7.13 6.94
N HIS A 398 5.15 6.84 6.37
CA HIS A 398 4.63 7.58 5.20
C HIS A 398 3.11 7.46 5.05
N VAL A 399 2.58 6.23 5.07
CA VAL A 399 1.14 5.98 4.87
C VAL A 399 0.30 6.50 6.04
N GLY A 400 0.79 6.37 7.28
CA GLY A 400 0.11 6.90 8.46
C GLY A 400 -0.05 8.42 8.42
N LEU A 401 1.01 9.16 8.08
CA LEU A 401 1.01 10.63 8.02
C LEU A 401 0.03 11.18 6.98
N GLN A 402 -0.15 10.45 5.87
CA GLN A 402 -1.16 10.76 4.85
C GLN A 402 -2.59 10.60 5.38
N ILE A 403 -2.87 9.61 6.24
CA ILE A 403 -4.22 9.42 6.80
C ILE A 403 -4.59 10.57 7.76
N GLY A 404 -3.65 11.03 8.58
CA GLY A 404 -3.86 12.16 9.50
C GLY A 404 -4.05 13.52 8.81
N GLN A 405 -3.47 13.70 7.61
CA GLN A 405 -3.62 14.91 6.80
C GLN A 405 -5.05 15.08 6.23
N HIS A 406 -5.76 13.98 5.97
CA HIS A 406 -7.07 14.02 5.31
C HIS A 406 -8.26 14.12 6.27
N LEU A 407 -8.08 13.90 7.58
CA LEU A 407 -9.07 14.29 8.59
C LEU A 407 -9.00 15.81 8.87
N SER A 408 -9.61 16.59 7.98
CA SER A 408 -10.02 17.95 8.31
C SER A 408 -11.06 17.93 9.44
N ALA A 409 -11.17 18.99 10.23
CA ALA A 409 -12.23 19.11 11.24
C ALA A 409 -13.62 18.91 10.58
N THR A 410 -13.79 19.34 9.33
CA THR A 410 -15.01 19.12 8.54
C THR A 410 -15.28 17.65 8.27
N HIS A 411 -14.27 16.85 7.91
CA HIS A 411 -14.43 15.40 7.73
C HIS A 411 -14.74 14.69 9.05
N MET A 412 -14.10 15.10 10.14
CA MET A 412 -14.38 14.58 11.49
C MET A 412 -15.81 14.89 11.96
N HIS A 413 -16.34 16.09 11.69
CA HIS A 413 -17.75 16.39 11.99
C HIS A 413 -18.72 15.60 11.10
N LYS A 414 -18.37 15.33 9.85
CA LYS A 414 -19.16 14.47 8.95
C LYS A 414 -19.18 13.01 9.43
N ILE A 415 -18.03 12.46 9.86
CA ILE A 415 -17.95 11.15 10.54
C ILE A 415 -18.97 11.09 11.66
N LEU A 416 -18.91 12.05 12.58
CA LEU A 416 -19.78 12.09 13.76
C LEU A 416 -21.25 12.26 13.38
N GLY A 417 -21.55 13.01 12.32
CA GLY A 417 -22.90 13.18 11.78
C GLY A 417 -23.50 11.88 11.21
N HIS A 418 -22.75 11.13 10.42
CA HIS A 418 -23.23 9.86 9.89
C HIS A 418 -23.41 8.81 11.01
N VAL A 419 -22.63 8.92 12.08
CA VAL A 419 -22.71 8.02 13.23
C VAL A 419 -23.94 8.30 14.06
N SER A 420 -24.30 9.57 14.25
CA SER A 420 -25.58 9.90 14.87
C SER A 420 -26.74 9.45 14.00
N GLU A 421 -26.68 9.69 12.68
CA GLU A 421 -27.71 9.26 11.74
C GLU A 421 -27.90 7.74 11.68
N TRP A 422 -26.82 6.96 11.72
CA TRP A 422 -26.89 5.51 11.62
C TRP A 422 -27.15 4.86 12.98
N SER A 423 -26.86 5.55 14.10
CA SER A 423 -27.06 4.99 15.45
C SER A 423 -28.50 4.59 15.74
N ASP A 424 -29.48 5.31 15.18
CA ASP A 424 -30.91 5.07 15.36
C ASP A 424 -31.49 4.02 14.41
N LEU A 425 -30.70 3.52 13.45
CA LEU A 425 -31.15 2.53 12.48
C LEU A 425 -31.09 1.10 13.04
N PRO A 426 -32.04 0.22 12.65
CA PRO A 426 -31.95 -1.21 12.95
C PRO A 426 -30.67 -1.84 12.37
N ASP A 427 -30.11 -2.85 13.05
CA ASP A 427 -28.85 -3.52 12.70
C ASP A 427 -28.78 -3.94 11.23
N SER A 428 -29.84 -4.58 10.73
CA SER A 428 -29.93 -5.01 9.33
C SER A 428 -29.85 -3.86 8.34
N ARG A 429 -30.35 -2.67 8.70
CA ARG A 429 -30.28 -1.48 7.84
C ARG A 429 -28.91 -0.81 7.91
N ARG A 430 -28.26 -0.86 9.07
CA ARG A 430 -26.88 -0.39 9.26
C ARG A 430 -25.90 -1.23 8.43
N GLU A 431 -26.05 -2.54 8.42
CA GLU A 431 -25.20 -3.47 7.67
C GLU A 431 -25.23 -3.20 6.16
N VAL A 432 -26.42 -2.94 5.59
CA VAL A 432 -26.58 -2.55 4.18
C VAL A 432 -25.87 -1.22 3.90
N LYS A 433 -26.07 -0.22 4.75
CA LYS A 433 -25.43 1.10 4.60
C LYS A 433 -23.90 1.03 4.69
N ILE A 434 -23.38 0.19 5.57
CA ILE A 434 -21.94 -0.06 5.69
C ILE A 434 -21.40 -0.79 4.46
N THR A 435 -22.12 -1.78 3.95
CA THR A 435 -21.75 -2.52 2.74
C THR A 435 -21.58 -1.57 1.54
N ASP A 436 -22.56 -0.70 1.31
CA ASP A 436 -22.54 0.27 0.21
C ASP A 436 -21.34 1.24 0.34
N ALA A 437 -21.13 1.76 1.54
CA ALA A 437 -20.05 2.69 1.84
C ALA A 437 -18.65 2.07 1.70
N VAL A 438 -18.51 0.80 2.10
CA VAL A 438 -17.29 0.01 1.97
C VAL A 438 -16.97 -0.26 0.50
N ASP A 439 -17.97 -0.59 -0.31
CA ASP A 439 -17.76 -0.78 -1.73
C ASP A 439 -17.36 0.53 -2.41
N LYS A 440 -18.06 1.63 -2.11
CA LYS A 440 -17.67 2.97 -2.56
C LYS A 440 -16.20 3.24 -2.23
N LEU A 441 -15.77 2.96 -1.01
CA LEU A 441 -14.39 3.11 -0.57
C LEU A 441 -13.34 2.35 -1.40
N LYS A 442 -13.64 1.12 -1.83
CA LYS A 442 -12.69 0.29 -2.61
C LYS A 442 -12.40 0.86 -3.99
N TRP A 443 -13.34 1.61 -4.55
CA TRP A 443 -13.25 2.11 -5.93
C TRP A 443 -13.35 3.63 -6.08
N ASP A 444 -13.71 4.39 -5.04
CA ASP A 444 -13.83 5.85 -5.08
C ASP A 444 -12.49 6.48 -5.46
N ARG A 445 -12.41 6.89 -6.72
CA ARG A 445 -11.24 7.54 -7.33
C ARG A 445 -11.30 9.06 -7.20
N LEU A 446 -12.47 9.65 -6.89
CA LEU A 446 -12.72 11.08 -7.00
C LEU A 446 -12.12 11.89 -5.84
N LYS A 447 -11.82 11.27 -4.69
CA LYS A 447 -11.15 11.98 -3.59
C LYS A 447 -9.66 12.25 -3.75
N ARG A 448 -9.01 11.73 -4.81
CA ARG A 448 -7.55 11.90 -5.01
C ARG A 448 -7.16 12.67 -6.28
N TYR A 449 -8.10 13.26 -7.02
CA TYR A 449 -7.77 13.94 -8.29
C TYR A 449 -8.38 15.33 -8.51
N GLU A 450 -9.29 15.84 -7.66
CA GLU A 450 -9.81 17.20 -7.81
C GLU A 450 -9.34 18.12 -6.68
N ALA A 451 -8.07 18.52 -6.76
CA ALA A 451 -7.75 19.88 -6.36
C ALA A 451 -8.43 20.80 -7.39
N ASN A 452 -9.45 21.53 -6.96
CA ASN A 452 -10.40 22.32 -7.75
C ASN A 452 -11.60 21.54 -8.28
N LEU A 453 -12.58 21.27 -7.42
CA LEU A 453 -14.00 21.53 -7.69
C LEU A 453 -14.77 21.34 -6.39
N ASP A 454 -15.63 22.31 -6.08
CA ASP A 454 -16.57 22.29 -4.97
C ASP A 454 -17.50 21.07 -5.10
N LEU A 455 -17.26 20.02 -4.32
CA LEU A 455 -18.04 18.78 -4.37
C LEU A 455 -18.80 18.54 -3.06
N LYS A 456 -20.12 18.73 -3.14
CA LYS A 456 -21.16 18.28 -2.21
C LYS A 456 -21.31 16.74 -2.17
N GLY A 457 -20.20 15.99 -2.00
CA GLY A 457 -20.21 14.53 -1.95
C GLY A 457 -20.07 13.98 -0.52
N GLU A 458 -20.97 13.09 -0.14
CA GLU A 458 -21.03 12.40 1.16
C GLU A 458 -19.79 11.50 1.41
N ASP A 459 -19.19 11.65 2.59
CA ASP A 459 -17.91 11.04 2.97
C ASP A 459 -18.15 9.78 3.83
N GLU A 460 -18.55 8.71 3.16
CA GLU A 460 -19.05 7.46 3.76
C GLU A 460 -17.97 6.55 4.36
N ALA A 461 -16.71 6.72 3.96
CA ALA A 461 -15.56 5.95 4.45
C ALA A 461 -15.40 6.00 5.97
N ASP A 462 -15.71 7.19 6.45
CA ASP A 462 -15.42 7.73 7.75
C ASP A 462 -16.63 7.44 8.68
N ALA A 463 -17.82 7.38 8.09
CA ALA A 463 -19.06 6.89 8.68
C ALA A 463 -19.05 5.38 9.00
N VAL A 464 -18.49 4.56 8.11
CA VAL A 464 -18.36 3.10 8.30
C VAL A 464 -17.59 2.76 9.56
N VAL A 465 -16.42 3.40 9.72
CA VAL A 465 -15.53 3.17 10.87
C VAL A 465 -16.24 3.45 12.19
N SER A 466 -17.11 4.46 12.22
CA SER A 466 -17.76 4.86 13.45
C SER A 466 -19.17 4.28 13.63
N ALA A 467 -19.83 3.78 12.58
CA ALA A 467 -21.05 2.99 12.70
C ALA A 467 -20.79 1.54 13.13
N LEU A 468 -19.65 0.96 12.74
CA LEU A 468 -19.17 -0.34 13.22
C LEU A 468 -18.95 -0.36 14.75
N ARG A 469 -18.81 0.80 15.39
CA ARG A 469 -18.76 0.92 16.87
C ARG A 469 -20.09 0.64 17.53
N ASN A 470 -21.21 1.01 16.90
CA ASN A 470 -22.55 1.02 17.50
C ASN A 470 -23.39 -0.24 17.21
N ILE A 471 -22.89 -1.16 16.38
CA ILE A 471 -23.67 -2.31 15.90
C ILE A 471 -23.89 -3.40 16.96
N ASN A 472 -23.19 -3.40 18.10
CA ASN A 472 -23.50 -4.35 19.18
C ASN A 472 -23.21 -3.75 20.57
N GLY A 473 -24.10 -2.86 21.03
CA GLY A 473 -24.27 -2.47 22.43
C GLY A 473 -23.03 -2.44 23.32
N LEU A 474 -22.20 -1.39 23.15
CA LEU A 474 -21.39 -0.66 24.14
C LEU A 474 -20.34 0.16 23.41
#